data_AF-D5BS92-F1
#
_entry.id   AF-D5BS92-F1
#
_cell.length_a   1.000
_cell.length_b   1.000
_cell.length_c   1.000
_cell.angle_alpha   90.00
_cell.angle_beta   90.00
_cell.angle_gamma   90.00
#
_symmetry.space_group_name_H-M   'P 1'
#
loop_
_entity.id
_entity.type
_entity.pdbx_description
1 polymer ?
#
loop_
_entity_poly.entity_id
_entity_poly.type
_entity_poly.pdbx_seq_one_letter_code
_entity_poly.pdbx_strand_id
1 'polypeptide(L)'
;MAEQKARRRAAAFLTSQYDDDGNDIARKAGARATAMKHSFHAIIIQSFAACLIVMMLTYVMTFWANTEVRFMLVIAIGFLLIYIALPLLMLRFEHEKSQTIRAFLRRRIKICYGDVTGMDMVLQVCLIPFMLCLCTILICVTLVMLRP
;
A
#
# COMPACT_ATOMS: atom_id res chain seq x y z
N MET A 1 7.06 37.08 50.17
CA MET A 1 7.52 37.33 48.77
C MET A 1 8.39 36.22 48.19
N ALA A 2 9.29 35.58 48.95
CA ALA A 2 10.16 34.50 48.43
C ALA A 2 9.38 33.27 47.92
N GLU A 3 8.30 32.88 48.61
CA GLU A 3 7.50 31.70 48.26
C GLU A 3 6.77 31.85 46.91
N GLN A 4 6.26 33.05 46.61
CA GLN A 4 5.56 33.33 45.36
C GLN A 4 6.50 33.30 44.15
N LYS A 5 7.78 33.66 44.34
CA LYS A 5 8.82 33.58 43.32
C LYS A 5 9.24 32.12 43.06
N ALA A 6 9.27 31.27 44.09
CA ALA A 6 9.55 29.84 43.95
C ALA A 6 8.44 29.12 43.17
N ARG A 7 7.16 29.40 43.47
CA ARG A 7 6.02 28.82 42.74
C ARG A 7 5.99 29.22 41.25
N ARG A 8 6.35 30.47 40.92
CA ARG A 8 6.45 30.93 39.53
C ARG A 8 7.55 30.22 38.74
N ARG A 9 8.68 29.90 39.38
CA ARG A 9 9.78 29.14 38.75
C ARG A 9 9.40 27.67 38.53
N ALA A 10 8.71 27.05 39.49
CA ALA A 10 8.23 25.68 39.33
C ALA A 10 7.19 25.55 38.21
N ALA A 11 6.25 26.49 38.11
CA ALA A 11 5.26 26.51 37.04
C ALA A 11 5.91 26.68 35.65
N ALA A 12 6.88 27.59 35.52
CA ALA A 12 7.60 27.81 34.26
C ALA A 12 8.46 26.59 33.85
N PHE A 13 9.02 25.88 34.82
CA PHE A 13 9.79 24.66 34.56
C PHE A 13 8.88 23.52 34.07
N LEU A 14 7.70 23.35 34.68
CA LEU A 14 6.74 22.32 34.27
C LEU A 14 6.14 22.58 32.89
N THR A 15 5.86 23.84 32.53
CA THR A 15 5.40 24.17 31.18
C THR A 15 6.50 23.98 30.13
N SER A 16 7.75 24.35 30.45
CA SER A 16 8.88 24.13 29.55
C SER A 16 9.15 22.64 29.32
N GLN A 17 8.99 21.80 30.34
CA GLN A 17 9.19 20.36 30.22
C GLN A 17 8.05 19.68 29.44
N TYR A 18 6.81 20.14 29.63
CA TYR A 18 5.67 19.65 28.86
C TYR A 18 5.76 19.99 27.36
N ASP A 19 6.21 21.20 27.03
CA ASP A 19 6.40 21.62 25.63
C ASP A 19 7.54 20.85 24.95
N ASP A 20 8.62 20.54 25.67
CA ASP A 20 9.77 19.80 25.14
C ASP A 20 9.41 18.32 24.86
N ASP A 21 8.72 17.67 25.81
CA ASP A 21 8.24 16.29 25.64
C ASP A 21 7.22 16.17 24.50
N GLY A 22 6.32 17.14 24.34
CA GLY A 22 5.33 17.17 23.25
C GLY A 22 5.99 17.31 21.87
N ASN A 23 7.01 18.16 21.76
CA ASN A 23 7.78 18.35 20.53
C ASN A 23 8.62 17.11 20.18
N ASP A 24 9.15 16.42 21.19
CA ASP A 24 9.90 15.17 21.02
C ASP A 24 9.01 14.00 20.58
N ILE A 25 7.80 13.91 21.11
CA ILE A 25 6.81 12.91 20.67
C ILE A 25 6.39 13.20 19.23
N ALA A 26 6.14 14.47 18.88
CA ALA A 26 5.81 14.88 17.51
C ALA A 26 6.96 14.64 16.53
N ARG A 27 8.21 14.93 16.93
CA ARG A 27 9.41 14.60 16.14
C ARG A 27 9.61 13.11 15.99
N LYS A 28 9.42 12.30 17.04
CA LYS A 28 9.53 10.83 16.96
C LYS A 28 8.40 10.20 16.14
N ALA A 29 7.19 10.75 16.20
CA ALA A 29 6.05 10.35 15.39
C ALA A 29 6.26 10.73 13.90
N GLY A 30 6.72 11.95 13.63
CA GLY A 30 7.09 12.41 12.28
C GLY A 30 8.30 11.66 11.71
N ALA A 31 9.30 11.33 12.55
CA ALA A 31 10.45 10.51 12.18
C ALA A 31 10.05 9.04 11.94
N ARG A 32 9.08 8.48 12.68
CA ARG A 32 8.50 7.15 12.40
C ARG A 32 7.67 7.14 11.12
N ALA A 33 6.87 8.17 10.87
CA ALA A 33 6.09 8.31 9.64
C ALA A 33 7.00 8.49 8.40
N THR A 34 8.14 9.16 8.54
CA THR A 34 9.14 9.32 7.47
C THR A 34 10.09 8.13 7.34
N ALA A 35 10.39 7.40 8.42
CA ALA A 35 11.11 6.12 8.37
C ALA A 35 10.27 4.97 7.79
N MET A 36 8.94 5.11 7.82
CA MET A 36 7.99 4.32 7.04
C MET A 36 7.84 4.84 5.59
N LYS A 37 8.85 5.54 5.05
CA LYS A 37 9.06 5.57 3.59
C LYS A 37 9.49 4.18 3.15
N HIS A 38 8.50 3.32 3.05
CA HIS A 38 8.64 1.99 2.54
C HIS A 38 8.85 2.15 1.04
N SER A 39 10.10 2.12 0.57
CA SER A 39 10.43 2.23 -0.85
C SER A 39 9.77 1.06 -1.60
N PHE A 40 8.53 1.22 -2.04
CA PHE A 40 7.84 0.20 -2.80
C PHE A 40 8.43 0.21 -4.19
N HIS A 41 9.11 -0.87 -4.56
CA HIS A 41 9.70 -0.95 -5.88
C HIS A 41 8.58 -0.91 -6.94
N ALA A 42 8.70 -0.03 -7.94
CA ALA A 42 7.70 0.18 -8.99
C ALA A 42 7.20 -1.12 -9.64
N ILE A 43 8.08 -2.12 -9.72
CA ILE A 43 7.79 -3.43 -10.30
C ILE A 43 6.70 -4.20 -9.53
N ILE A 44 6.60 -4.03 -8.21
CA ILE A 44 5.58 -4.68 -7.37
C ILE A 44 4.20 -4.08 -7.67
N ILE A 45 4.16 -2.75 -7.82
CA ILE A 45 2.94 -2.02 -8.20
C ILE A 45 2.52 -2.42 -9.62
N GLN A 46 3.47 -2.54 -10.54
CA GLN A 46 3.21 -2.96 -11.91
C GLN A 46 2.70 -4.41 -11.98
N SER A 47 3.31 -5.36 -11.25
CA SER A 47 2.86 -6.76 -11.24
C SER A 47 1.47 -6.90 -10.61
N PHE A 48 1.20 -6.15 -9.55
CA PHE A 48 -0.12 -6.06 -8.93
C PHE A 48 -1.17 -5.54 -9.92
N ALA A 49 -0.90 -4.40 -10.58
CA ALA A 49 -1.80 -3.83 -11.57
C ALA A 49 -2.02 -4.78 -12.75
N ALA A 50 -0.98 -5.46 -13.22
CA ALA A 50 -1.08 -6.44 -14.30
C ALA A 50 -2.03 -7.59 -13.93
N CYS A 51 -1.95 -8.14 -12.71
CA CYS A 51 -2.86 -9.21 -12.27
C CYS A 51 -4.33 -8.77 -12.30
N LEU A 52 -4.61 -7.56 -11.82
CA LEU A 52 -5.98 -7.03 -11.81
C LEU A 52 -6.52 -6.75 -13.21
N ILE A 53 -5.67 -6.24 -14.12
CA ILE A 53 -6.03 -6.04 -15.52
C ILE A 53 -6.38 -7.38 -16.18
N VAL A 54 -5.57 -8.42 -15.95
CA VAL A 54 -5.83 -9.76 -16.50
C VAL A 54 -7.13 -10.34 -15.95
N MET A 55 -7.39 -10.21 -14.65
CA MET A 55 -8.68 -10.60 -14.05
C MET A 55 -9.85 -9.91 -14.74
N MET A 56 -9.77 -8.58 -14.88
CA MET A 56 -10.84 -7.82 -15.51
C MET A 56 -11.03 -8.21 -16.98
N LEU A 57 -9.95 -8.34 -17.76
CA LEU A 57 -10.02 -8.79 -19.15
C LEU A 57 -10.69 -10.17 -19.27
N THR A 58 -10.40 -11.08 -18.33
CA THR A 58 -11.02 -12.39 -18.29
C THR A 58 -12.54 -12.29 -18.09
N TYR A 59 -12.99 -11.43 -17.16
CA TYR A 59 -14.42 -11.17 -16.95
C TYR A 59 -15.07 -10.51 -18.17
N VAL A 60 -14.42 -9.51 -18.76
CA VAL A 60 -14.87 -8.87 -20.01
C VAL A 60 -15.09 -9.95 -21.07
N MET A 61 -14.06 -10.73 -21.41
CA MET A 61 -14.14 -11.75 -22.46
C MET A 61 -15.26 -12.77 -22.22
N THR A 62 -15.47 -13.16 -20.97
CA THR A 62 -16.44 -14.21 -20.61
C THR A 62 -17.88 -13.70 -20.65
N PHE A 63 -18.12 -12.50 -20.10
CA PHE A 63 -19.47 -12.00 -19.82
C PHE A 63 -19.93 -10.86 -20.74
N TRP A 64 -19.10 -10.38 -21.67
CA TRP A 64 -19.47 -9.26 -22.54
C TRP A 64 -20.75 -9.51 -23.35
N ALA A 65 -21.02 -10.76 -23.74
CA ALA A 65 -22.22 -11.08 -24.50
C ALA A 65 -23.53 -10.92 -23.68
N ASN A 66 -23.48 -10.99 -22.35
CA ASN A 66 -24.66 -10.94 -21.50
C ASN A 66 -25.03 -9.48 -21.17
N THR A 67 -26.20 -9.03 -21.64
CA THR A 67 -26.69 -7.65 -21.45
C THR A 67 -26.91 -7.27 -19.99
N GLU A 68 -27.30 -8.21 -19.15
CA GLU A 68 -27.54 -7.94 -17.72
C GLU A 68 -26.23 -7.68 -16.97
N VAL A 69 -25.17 -8.40 -17.35
CA VAL A 69 -23.85 -8.32 -16.68
C VAL A 69 -23.02 -7.15 -17.23
N ARG A 70 -23.26 -6.72 -18.48
CA ARG A 70 -22.53 -5.62 -19.13
C ARG A 70 -22.49 -4.33 -18.30
N PHE A 71 -23.61 -3.92 -17.71
CA PHE A 71 -23.67 -2.68 -16.93
C PHE A 71 -22.79 -2.77 -15.68
N MET A 72 -22.84 -3.90 -14.97
CA MET A 72 -21.98 -4.17 -13.82
C MET A 72 -20.50 -4.19 -14.21
N LEU A 73 -20.19 -4.73 -15.39
CA LEU A 73 -18.83 -4.83 -15.92
C LEU A 73 -18.23 -3.44 -16.20
N VAL A 74 -19.00 -2.53 -16.80
CA VAL A 74 -18.58 -1.14 -17.03
C VAL A 74 -18.27 -0.44 -15.71
N ILE A 75 -19.13 -0.59 -14.71
CA ILE A 75 -18.90 -0.01 -13.37
C ILE A 75 -17.62 -0.58 -12.76
N ALA A 76 -17.42 -1.90 -12.84
CA ALA A 76 -16.22 -2.54 -12.32
C ALA A 76 -14.94 -2.06 -13.03
N ILE A 77 -14.99 -1.74 -14.33
CA ILE A 77 -13.86 -1.13 -15.07
C ILE A 77 -13.54 0.25 -14.50
N GLY A 78 -14.57 1.06 -14.21
CA GLY A 78 -14.39 2.34 -13.55
C GLY A 78 -13.69 2.20 -12.19
N PHE A 79 -14.13 1.26 -11.36
CA PHE A 79 -13.47 0.98 -10.08
C PHE A 79 -12.04 0.48 -10.24
N LEU A 80 -11.77 -0.40 -11.22
CA LEU A 80 -10.43 -0.87 -11.52
C LEU A 80 -9.50 0.31 -11.84
N LEU A 81 -9.94 1.26 -12.65
CA LEU A 81 -9.16 2.44 -13.01
C LEU A 81 -8.83 3.29 -11.77
N ILE A 82 -9.81 3.53 -10.90
CA ILE A 82 -9.60 4.27 -9.64
C ILE A 82 -8.59 3.52 -8.76
N TYR A 83 -8.74 2.21 -8.67
CA TYR A 83 -7.91 1.37 -7.82
C TYR A 83 -6.47 1.26 -8.31
N ILE A 84 -6.23 1.26 -9.62
CA ILE A 84 -4.88 1.31 -10.22
C ILE A 84 -4.32 2.73 -10.19
N ALA A 85 -5.16 3.77 -10.30
CA ALA A 85 -4.71 5.16 -10.24
C ALA A 85 -4.05 5.50 -8.90
N LEU A 86 -4.56 4.97 -7.78
CA LEU A 86 -4.01 5.21 -6.44
C LEU A 86 -2.52 4.85 -6.30
N PRO A 87 -2.09 3.59 -6.57
CA PRO A 87 -0.69 3.21 -6.46
C PRO A 87 0.18 3.84 -7.56
N LEU A 88 -0.35 4.13 -8.75
CA LEU A 88 0.37 4.89 -9.78
C LEU A 88 0.62 6.34 -9.35
N LEU A 89 -0.34 6.95 -8.64
CA LEU A 89 -0.18 8.29 -8.07
C LEU A 89 0.88 8.28 -6.97
N MET A 90 0.88 7.25 -6.11
CA MET A 90 1.94 7.05 -5.10
C MET A 90 3.32 6.94 -5.75
N LEU A 91 3.45 6.16 -6.82
CA LEU A 91 4.71 6.03 -7.56
C LEU A 91 5.20 7.38 -8.13
N ARG A 92 4.27 8.25 -8.56
CA ARG A 92 4.61 9.59 -9.07
C ARG A 92 5.12 10.54 -7.98
N PHE A 93 4.64 10.38 -6.74
CA PHE A 93 5.10 11.18 -5.59
C PHE A 93 6.36 10.61 -4.93
N GLU A 94 6.72 9.37 -5.22
CA GLU A 94 7.90 8.71 -4.67
C GLU A 94 9.16 9.11 -5.44
N HIS A 95 9.73 10.27 -5.06
CA HIS A 95 10.90 10.88 -5.69
C HIS A 95 12.25 10.30 -5.21
N GLU A 96 12.31 9.01 -4.84
CA GLU A 96 13.56 8.39 -4.38
C GLU A 96 14.27 7.59 -5.47
N LYS A 97 15.59 7.83 -5.56
CA LYS A 97 16.53 7.18 -6.47
C LYS A 97 16.24 5.68 -6.60
N SER A 98 15.92 5.26 -7.82
CA SER A 98 15.82 3.85 -8.22
C SER A 98 17.05 3.08 -7.71
N GLN A 99 16.90 2.41 -6.56
CA GLN A 99 17.83 1.38 -6.15
C GLN A 99 17.51 0.14 -6.96
N THR A 100 18.54 -0.51 -7.49
CA THR A 100 18.39 -1.71 -8.31
C THR A 100 17.55 -2.77 -7.57
N ILE A 101 16.59 -3.39 -8.27
CA ILE A 101 15.70 -4.45 -7.77
C ILE A 101 16.43 -5.47 -6.88
N ARG A 102 17.62 -5.93 -7.31
CA ARG A 102 18.45 -6.87 -6.54
C ARG A 102 18.86 -6.36 -5.16
N ALA A 103 19.13 -5.06 -5.02
CA ALA A 103 19.47 -4.45 -3.74
C ALA A 103 18.27 -4.39 -2.80
N PHE A 104 17.07 -4.15 -3.34
CA PHE A 104 15.82 -4.17 -2.58
C PHE A 104 15.46 -5.58 -2.11
N LEU A 105 15.52 -6.60 -2.98
CA LEU A 105 15.20 -7.98 -2.60
C LEU A 105 16.10 -8.55 -1.51
N ARG A 106 17.34 -8.07 -1.39
CA ARG A 106 18.31 -8.54 -0.38
C ARG A 106 18.27 -7.73 0.92
N ARG A 107 17.54 -6.61 0.94
CA ARG A 107 17.46 -5.73 2.11
C ARG A 107 16.48 -6.32 3.13
N ARG A 108 16.88 -6.36 4.41
CA ARG A 108 15.93 -6.57 5.51
C ARG A 108 15.21 -5.27 5.78
N ILE A 109 13.89 -5.33 5.75
CA ILE A 109 13.00 -4.22 6.03
C ILE A 109 12.41 -4.46 7.41
N LYS A 110 12.54 -3.47 8.29
CA LYS A 110 11.89 -3.49 9.61
C LYS A 110 10.41 -3.21 9.44
N ILE A 111 9.58 -4.21 9.70
CA ILE A 111 8.14 -4.01 9.94
C ILE A 111 7.81 -4.12 11.43
N CYS A 112 6.64 -3.63 11.83
CA CYS A 112 6.15 -3.70 13.22
C CYS A 112 6.19 -5.11 13.81
N TYR A 113 6.16 -6.16 12.98
CA TYR A 113 6.13 -7.57 13.39
C TYR A 113 7.49 -8.28 13.34
N GLY A 114 8.57 -7.62 12.89
CA GLY A 114 9.90 -8.19 12.80
C GLY A 114 10.70 -7.75 11.56
N ASP A 115 11.92 -8.27 11.42
CA ASP A 115 12.75 -8.05 10.24
C ASP A 115 12.34 -9.03 9.14
N VAL A 116 11.73 -8.52 8.06
CA VAL A 116 11.31 -9.33 6.91
C VAL A 116 12.12 -8.95 5.68
N THR A 117 12.48 -9.93 4.86
CA THR A 117 13.25 -9.69 3.64
C THR A 117 12.35 -9.01 2.60
N GLY A 118 12.88 -8.08 1.80
CA GLY A 118 12.12 -7.46 0.71
C GLY A 118 11.48 -8.48 -0.26
N MET A 119 12.10 -9.65 -0.43
CA MET A 119 11.54 -10.78 -1.19
C MET A 119 10.26 -11.37 -0.57
N ASP A 120 10.21 -11.56 0.74
CA ASP A 120 9.04 -12.13 1.43
C ASP A 120 7.84 -11.19 1.34
N MET A 121 8.10 -9.88 1.36
CA MET A 121 7.05 -8.88 1.16
C MET A 121 6.49 -8.87 -0.26
N VAL A 122 7.36 -8.94 -1.28
CA VAL A 122 6.92 -9.04 -2.67
C VAL A 122 6.05 -10.28 -2.83
N LEU A 123 6.48 -11.40 -2.24
CA LEU A 123 5.73 -12.64 -2.28
C LEU A 123 4.38 -12.47 -1.59
N GLN A 124 4.29 -11.95 -0.37
CA GLN A 124 3.01 -11.75 0.31
C GLN A 124 2.05 -10.82 -0.45
N VAL A 125 2.56 -9.70 -0.97
CA VAL A 125 1.74 -8.69 -1.65
C VAL A 125 1.29 -9.18 -3.03
N CYS A 126 2.13 -9.93 -3.76
CA CYS A 126 1.80 -10.41 -5.10
C CYS A 126 1.13 -11.79 -5.11
N LEU A 127 1.33 -12.65 -4.10
CA LEU A 127 0.78 -14.01 -4.07
C LEU A 127 -0.74 -14.00 -4.03
N ILE A 128 -1.34 -13.16 -3.18
CA ILE A 128 -2.80 -13.05 -3.06
C ILE A 128 -3.47 -12.67 -4.40
N PRO A 129 -3.12 -11.54 -5.04
CA PRO A 129 -3.73 -11.15 -6.32
C PRO A 129 -3.41 -12.13 -7.44
N PHE A 130 -2.24 -12.78 -7.42
CA PHE A 130 -1.91 -13.83 -8.40
C PHE A 130 -2.83 -15.05 -8.25
N MET A 131 -3.07 -15.52 -7.02
CA MET A 131 -3.98 -16.63 -6.74
C MET A 131 -5.42 -16.29 -7.13
N LEU A 132 -5.88 -15.08 -6.82
CA LEU A 132 -7.20 -14.60 -7.25
C LEU A 132 -7.30 -14.57 -8.78
N CYS A 133 -6.26 -14.10 -9.47
CA CYS A 133 -6.22 -14.10 -10.93
C CYS A 133 -6.35 -15.51 -11.51
N LEU A 134 -5.61 -16.46 -10.96
CA LEU A 134 -5.64 -17.85 -11.40
C LEU A 134 -7.04 -18.47 -11.17
N CYS A 135 -7.64 -18.24 -9.99
CA CYS A 135 -9.00 -18.68 -9.69
C CYS A 135 -10.03 -18.08 -10.66
N THR A 136 -9.95 -16.78 -10.95
CA THR A 136 -10.85 -16.11 -11.90
C THR A 136 -10.74 -16.71 -13.30
N ILE A 137 -9.51 -16.96 -13.77
CA ILE A 137 -9.28 -17.61 -15.07
C ILE A 137 -9.91 -19.00 -15.09
N LEU A 138 -9.67 -19.82 -14.07
CA LEU A 138 -10.24 -21.17 -13.99
C LEU A 138 -11.77 -21.17 -14.00
N ILE A 139 -12.41 -20.29 -13.21
CA ILE A 139 -13.86 -20.16 -13.17
C ILE A 139 -14.38 -19.76 -14.55
N CYS A 140 -13.77 -18.76 -15.17
CA CYS A 140 -14.21 -18.27 -16.48
C CYS A 140 -14.03 -19.33 -17.58
N VAL A 141 -12.89 -20.01 -17.62
CA VAL A 141 -12.64 -21.12 -18.56
C VAL A 141 -13.67 -22.24 -18.36
N THR A 142 -13.96 -22.60 -17.12
CA THR A 142 -14.97 -23.61 -16.79
C THR A 142 -16.35 -23.19 -17.31
N LEU A 143 -16.75 -21.94 -17.07
CA LEU A 143 -18.03 -21.41 -17.56
C LEU A 143 -18.12 -21.36 -19.08
N VAL A 144 -17.02 -21.06 -19.77
CA VAL A 144 -16.96 -21.09 -21.24
C VAL A 144 -17.11 -22.52 -21.75
N MET A 145 -16.46 -23.50 -21.10
CA MET A 145 -16.57 -24.92 -21.47
C MET A 145 -17.96 -25.51 -21.18
N LEU A 146 -18.65 -25.01 -20.15
CA LEU A 146 -20.02 -25.41 -19.81
C LEU A 146 -21.08 -24.71 -20.68
N ARG A 147 -20.70 -23.73 -21.50
CA ARG A 147 -21.63 -23.00 -22.34
C ARG A 147 -22.02 -23.91 -23.52
N PRO A 148 -23.30 -24.33 -23.62
CA PRO A 148 -23.77 -25.20 -24.70
C PRO A 148 -23.81 -24.48 -26.05
#